data_AF-A0A183GTC7-F1
#
_entry.id   AF-A0A183GTC7-F1
#
_cell.length_a   1.000
_cell.length_b   1.000
_cell.length_c   1.000
_cell.angle_alpha   90.00
_cell.angle_beta   90.00
_cell.angle_gamma   90.00
#
_symmetry.space_group_name_H-M   'P 1'
#
loop_
_entity.id
_entity.type
_entity.pdbx_description
1 polymer ?
#
loop_
_entity_poly.entity_id
_entity_poly.type
_entity_poly.pdbx_seq_one_letter_code
_entity_poly.pdbx_strand_id
1 'polypeptide(L)'
;LYLRCDQETDYFSRAIQLLTIDSKRCPHMGSCVDQKCANINNTLLIPELEEGNKYPGRTRCLESCGGLGCDCFYLSSGCLIYRVYAVPTDNKVYRQFHCLRWSKEIKLELVMEGLNKTQSRQYYVLQLMPNVPTPSLHSHFISDDYDLAITKKPNTAPLYCQSRETAIATNCTLNDDRRCTAAENKVQCECPPYDIAEEFNRIELKLPVKTSSWELRRRKNMVIAKIPHLVSSDVMIDFNRTIEQLTTLEDDDVCTIVNAPLEGCYSCLRDGNLSITRRDGRRNSLRTPSLCRLVPTERNTSKLRFHFNTARQSQNCSIRCGKNLRYFTLEGVLKYIGDPQAPLTSLMGTSSAHNDFV
;
A
#
# COMPACT_ATOMS: atom_id res chain seq x y z
N LEU A 1 -18.18 9.18 -6.84
CA LEU A 1 -18.51 7.76 -6.53
C LEU A 1 -17.67 7.30 -5.35
N TYR A 2 -18.26 6.53 -4.45
CA TYR A 2 -17.54 5.82 -3.41
C TYR A 2 -17.57 4.32 -3.70
N LEU A 3 -16.41 3.70 -3.65
CA LEU A 3 -16.24 2.26 -3.76
C LEU A 3 -15.81 1.73 -2.40
N ARG A 4 -16.42 0.63 -1.98
CA ARG A 4 -16.07 -0.08 -0.76
C ARG A 4 -15.19 -1.27 -1.09
N CYS A 5 -14.07 -1.40 -0.39
CA CYS A 5 -13.22 -2.58 -0.47
C CYS A 5 -13.84 -3.73 0.31
N ASP A 6 -14.10 -4.83 -0.38
CA ASP A 6 -14.39 -6.12 0.25
C ASP A 6 -13.04 -6.79 0.56
N GLN A 7 -12.67 -6.81 1.85
CA GLN A 7 -11.33 -7.17 2.32
C GLN A 7 -11.19 -8.68 2.54
N GLU A 8 -10.06 -9.24 2.15
CA GLU A 8 -9.58 -10.56 2.53
C GLU A 8 -8.22 -10.43 3.21
N THR A 9 -8.08 -11.01 4.40
CA THR A 9 -6.82 -10.93 5.15
C THR A 9 -5.87 -11.99 4.64
N ASP A 10 -4.67 -11.54 4.25
CA ASP A 10 -3.61 -12.43 3.77
C ASP A 10 -2.94 -13.11 4.96
N TYR A 11 -2.42 -12.29 5.89
CA TYR A 11 -1.75 -12.76 7.10
C TYR A 11 -1.54 -11.67 8.13
N PHE A 12 -1.13 -12.07 9.33
CA PHE A 12 -0.62 -11.20 10.37
C PHE A 12 0.89 -11.36 10.50
N SER A 13 1.57 -10.28 10.89
CA SER A 13 3.01 -10.27 11.10
C SER A 13 3.40 -9.24 12.17
N ARG A 14 4.69 -9.18 12.50
CA ARG A 14 5.29 -8.23 13.46
C ARG A 14 6.53 -7.61 12.86
N ALA A 15 6.91 -6.43 13.37
CA ALA A 15 8.24 -5.92 13.10
C ALA A 15 9.26 -6.81 13.81
N ILE A 16 10.24 -7.30 13.07
CA ILE A 16 11.20 -8.27 13.56
C ILE A 16 12.62 -7.91 13.16
N GLN A 17 13.56 -8.38 13.97
CA GLN A 17 14.95 -8.52 13.62
C GLN A 17 15.27 -10.01 13.57
N LEU A 18 15.88 -10.45 12.48
CA LEU A 18 16.28 -11.84 12.33
C LEU A 18 17.72 -12.02 12.79
N LEU A 19 17.91 -12.88 13.78
CA LEU A 19 19.19 -13.20 14.38
C LEU A 19 19.56 -14.67 14.09
N THR A 20 20.84 -14.99 14.24
CA THR A 20 21.35 -16.36 14.10
C THR A 20 22.15 -16.70 15.33
N ILE A 21 21.91 -17.91 15.86
CA ILE A 21 22.72 -18.53 16.90
C ILE A 21 23.23 -19.86 16.37
N ASP A 22 24.48 -20.18 16.68
CA ASP A 22 25.13 -21.42 16.24
C ASP A 22 25.91 -22.09 17.38
N SER A 23 26.10 -23.40 17.23
CA SER A 23 26.89 -24.23 18.13
C SER A 23 27.53 -25.36 17.34
N LYS A 24 28.86 -25.37 17.27
CA LYS A 24 29.62 -26.52 16.77
C LYS A 24 29.70 -27.62 17.83
N ARG A 25 29.47 -28.86 17.42
CA ARG A 25 29.68 -30.06 18.23
C ARG A 25 30.51 -31.09 17.48
N CYS A 26 31.48 -31.67 18.17
CA CYS A 26 32.26 -32.78 17.64
C CYS A 26 31.40 -34.06 17.53
N PRO A 27 31.84 -35.05 16.73
CA PRO A 27 31.14 -36.34 16.66
C PRO A 27 30.94 -36.94 18.04
N HIS A 28 29.75 -37.48 18.28
CA HIS A 28 29.32 -38.10 19.54
C HIS A 28 29.17 -37.13 20.73
N MET A 29 29.10 -35.81 20.48
CA MET A 29 28.89 -34.81 21.53
C MET A 29 27.59 -34.04 21.32
N GLY A 30 26.86 -33.83 22.42
CA GLY A 30 25.61 -33.09 22.42
C GLY A 30 24.61 -33.64 21.40
N SER A 31 24.06 -32.76 20.58
CA SER A 31 23.13 -33.09 19.51
C SER A 31 23.78 -33.68 18.25
N CYS A 32 25.12 -33.84 18.22
CA CYS A 32 25.86 -34.44 17.10
C CYS A 32 26.08 -35.94 17.28
N VAL A 33 25.00 -36.70 17.31
CA VAL A 33 25.00 -38.17 17.49
C VAL A 33 24.34 -38.88 16.31
N ASP A 34 24.58 -40.18 16.16
CA ASP A 34 23.99 -41.05 15.14
C ASP A 34 24.14 -40.53 13.70
N GLN A 35 23.03 -40.15 13.06
CA GLN A 35 22.98 -39.61 11.70
C GLN A 35 23.30 -38.11 11.64
N LYS A 36 23.78 -37.50 12.74
CA LYS A 36 24.30 -36.13 12.79
C LYS A 36 23.30 -35.11 12.24
N CYS A 37 23.73 -34.29 11.27
CA CYS A 37 22.90 -33.27 10.63
C CYS A 37 21.66 -33.83 9.93
N ALA A 38 21.67 -35.09 9.48
CA ALA A 38 20.51 -35.68 8.80
C ALA A 38 19.32 -35.90 9.75
N ASN A 39 19.56 -35.94 11.07
CA ASN A 39 18.52 -36.06 12.08
C ASN A 39 17.97 -34.69 12.54
N ILE A 40 18.56 -33.58 12.07
CA ILE A 40 18.17 -32.23 12.49
C ILE A 40 17.07 -31.68 11.57
N ASN A 41 15.88 -31.47 12.16
CA ASN A 41 14.73 -30.90 11.47
C ASN A 41 14.55 -29.40 11.72
N ASN A 42 13.87 -28.71 10.80
CA ASN A 42 13.63 -27.26 10.87
C ASN A 42 12.90 -26.80 12.14
N THR A 43 12.05 -27.65 12.73
CA THR A 43 11.26 -27.33 13.91
C THR A 43 11.90 -27.83 15.21
N LEU A 44 13.02 -28.56 15.13
CA LEU A 44 13.65 -29.16 16.30
C LEU A 44 14.26 -28.07 17.19
N LEU A 45 13.91 -28.10 18.47
CA LEU A 45 14.49 -27.22 19.49
C LEU A 45 15.67 -27.93 20.12
N ILE A 46 16.86 -27.37 19.91
CA ILE A 46 18.12 -27.99 20.28
C ILE A 46 18.63 -27.31 21.55
N PRO A 47 19.00 -28.05 22.63
CA PRO A 47 19.42 -27.47 23.90
C PRO A 47 20.58 -26.47 23.76
N GLU A 48 21.50 -26.74 22.84
CA GLU A 48 22.63 -25.85 22.53
C GLU A 48 22.21 -24.45 22.03
N LEU A 49 20.97 -24.29 21.58
CA LEU A 49 20.43 -23.07 20.96
C LEU A 49 19.30 -22.45 21.82
N GLU A 50 19.34 -22.66 23.14
CA GLU A 50 18.28 -22.26 24.08
C GLU A 50 17.82 -20.79 23.92
N GLU A 51 18.75 -19.86 23.69
CA GLU A 51 18.43 -18.45 23.50
C GLU A 51 17.51 -18.23 22.28
N GLY A 52 17.80 -18.90 21.16
CA GLY A 52 16.99 -18.82 19.94
C GLY A 52 15.70 -19.64 20.01
N ASN A 53 15.62 -20.64 20.89
CA ASN A 53 14.43 -21.49 21.05
C ASN A 53 13.23 -20.72 21.66
N LYS A 54 13.49 -19.57 22.30
CA LYS A 54 12.46 -18.68 22.85
C LYS A 54 11.62 -17.98 21.78
N TYR A 55 12.08 -17.99 20.53
CA TYR A 55 11.52 -17.22 19.44
C TYR A 55 11.14 -18.11 18.24
N PRO A 56 10.16 -17.68 17.42
CA PRO A 56 9.83 -18.36 16.18
C PRO A 56 11.03 -18.35 15.26
N GLY A 57 11.34 -19.51 14.68
CA GLY A 57 12.58 -19.70 13.97
C GLY A 57 12.71 -21.11 13.42
N ARG A 58 13.78 -21.32 12.66
CA ARG A 58 14.10 -22.59 12.04
C ARG A 58 15.51 -23.04 12.37
N THR A 59 15.63 -24.32 12.69
CA THR A 59 16.89 -24.96 13.06
C THR A 59 17.45 -25.73 11.88
N ARG A 60 18.74 -25.61 11.60
CA ARG A 60 19.40 -26.34 10.51
C ARG A 60 20.76 -26.81 10.97
N CYS A 61 21.38 -27.68 10.17
CA CYS A 61 22.69 -28.22 10.45
C CYS A 61 23.53 -28.22 9.18
N LEU A 62 24.79 -27.83 9.32
CA LEU A 62 25.83 -27.97 8.29
C LEU A 62 26.90 -28.90 8.83
N GLU A 63 27.48 -29.72 7.96
CA GLU A 63 28.66 -30.49 8.35
C GLU A 63 29.85 -29.55 8.52
N SER A 64 30.59 -29.76 9.60
CA SER A 64 31.82 -29.03 9.93
C SER A 64 33.00 -30.00 9.94
N CYS A 65 34.21 -29.45 9.86
CA CYS A 65 35.43 -30.23 10.04
C CYS A 65 35.48 -30.90 11.44
N GLY A 66 36.08 -32.10 11.47
CA GLY A 66 36.46 -32.83 12.68
C GLY A 66 37.97 -33.03 12.76
N GLY A 67 38.41 -33.86 13.69
CA GLY A 67 39.83 -34.11 13.98
C GLY A 67 40.51 -33.02 14.82
N LEU A 68 41.76 -33.30 15.19
CA LEU A 68 42.52 -32.48 16.15
C LEU A 68 42.73 -31.04 15.67
N GLY A 69 42.80 -30.81 14.36
CA GLY A 69 42.90 -29.46 13.77
C GLY A 69 41.63 -28.62 13.92
N CYS A 70 40.52 -29.24 14.35
CA CYS A 70 39.22 -28.61 14.53
C CYS A 70 38.70 -28.78 15.96
N ASP A 71 39.62 -29.01 16.91
CA ASP A 71 39.38 -29.26 18.34
C ASP A 71 38.47 -30.47 18.63
N CYS A 72 38.48 -31.47 17.74
CA CYS A 72 37.70 -32.69 17.88
C CYS A 72 38.60 -33.92 17.99
N PHE A 73 38.32 -34.81 18.93
CA PHE A 73 39.08 -36.07 19.06
C PHE A 73 38.86 -37.02 17.86
N TYR A 74 37.63 -37.08 17.35
CA TYR A 74 37.27 -37.96 16.24
C TYR A 74 37.48 -37.28 14.88
N LEU A 75 38.03 -38.02 13.90
CA LEU A 75 38.25 -37.57 12.52
C LEU A 75 36.96 -37.41 11.69
N SER A 76 35.83 -37.90 12.19
CA SER A 76 34.54 -37.79 11.51
C SER A 76 34.04 -36.34 11.48
N SER A 77 33.18 -35.97 10.52
CA SER A 77 32.61 -34.61 10.42
C SER A 77 31.88 -34.20 11.70
N GLY A 78 32.13 -32.97 12.18
CA GLY A 78 31.36 -32.36 13.26
C GLY A 78 30.02 -31.81 12.76
N CYS A 79 29.15 -31.43 13.69
CA CYS A 79 27.87 -30.78 13.38
C CYS A 79 27.95 -29.31 13.75
N LEU A 80 27.74 -28.43 12.77
CA LEU A 80 27.54 -27.01 12.99
C LEU A 80 26.03 -26.75 12.94
N ILE A 81 25.43 -26.75 14.13
CA ILE A 81 23.99 -26.61 14.31
C ILE A 81 23.70 -25.13 14.52
N TYR A 82 22.70 -24.60 13.82
CA TYR A 82 22.31 -23.20 13.95
C TYR A 82 20.81 -23.02 13.87
N ARG A 83 20.34 -21.90 14.42
CA ARG A 83 18.95 -21.48 14.36
C ARG A 83 18.88 -20.04 13.91
N VAL A 84 18.07 -19.80 12.89
CA VAL A 84 17.66 -18.45 12.49
C VAL A 84 16.32 -18.18 13.16
N TYR A 85 16.21 -17.09 13.92
CA TYR A 85 15.03 -16.78 14.70
C TYR A 85 14.66 -15.30 14.63
N ALA A 86 13.37 -15.02 14.76
CA ALA A 86 12.79 -13.69 14.67
C ALA A 86 12.50 -13.12 16.06
N VAL A 87 13.21 -12.05 16.41
CA VAL A 87 12.97 -11.28 17.62
C VAL A 87 12.09 -10.09 17.28
N PRO A 88 10.91 -9.92 17.91
CA PRO A 88 10.09 -8.74 17.69
C PRO A 88 10.81 -7.45 18.10
N THR A 89 10.78 -6.44 17.23
CA THR A 89 11.38 -5.12 17.51
C THR A 89 10.37 -4.14 18.11
N ASP A 90 9.08 -4.38 17.91
CA ASP A 90 7.99 -3.59 18.49
C ASP A 90 6.85 -4.48 19.03
N ASN A 91 5.89 -3.84 19.72
CA ASN A 91 4.68 -4.49 20.23
C ASN A 91 3.48 -4.39 19.27
N LYS A 92 3.70 -3.95 18.02
CA LYS A 92 2.63 -3.79 17.05
C LYS A 92 2.39 -5.10 16.30
N VAL A 93 1.13 -5.30 15.93
CA VAL A 93 0.72 -6.37 15.03
C VAL A 93 0.28 -5.73 13.73
N TYR A 94 0.91 -6.16 12.64
CA TYR A 94 0.62 -5.69 11.31
C TYR A 94 -0.27 -6.73 10.63
N ARG A 95 -1.41 -6.29 10.12
CA ARG A 95 -2.32 -7.08 9.30
C ARG A 95 -2.10 -6.71 7.85
N GLN A 96 -1.71 -7.68 7.05
CA GLN A 96 -1.65 -7.56 5.60
C GLN A 96 -2.92 -8.14 4.99
N PHE A 97 -3.53 -7.38 4.10
CA PHE A 97 -4.79 -7.78 3.48
C PHE A 97 -4.92 -7.16 2.10
N HIS A 98 -5.79 -7.73 1.29
CA HIS A 98 -6.12 -7.19 -0.01
C HIS A 98 -7.62 -7.01 -0.23
N CYS A 99 -7.97 -6.22 -1.24
CA CYS A 99 -9.36 -6.05 -1.68
C CYS A 99 -9.66 -7.07 -2.78
N LEU A 100 -10.50 -8.07 -2.48
CA LEU A 100 -11.00 -9.04 -3.46
C LEU A 100 -11.78 -8.36 -4.58
N ARG A 101 -12.60 -7.38 -4.20
CA ARG A 101 -13.37 -6.56 -5.13
C ARG A 101 -13.71 -5.21 -4.52
N TRP A 102 -14.05 -4.28 -5.41
CA TRP A 102 -14.52 -2.94 -5.05
C TRP A 102 -16.03 -2.84 -5.34
N SER A 103 -16.84 -2.86 -4.28
CA SER A 103 -18.30 -2.75 -4.39
C SER A 103 -18.71 -1.29 -4.61
N LYS A 104 -19.54 -1.07 -5.64
CA LYS A 104 -20.11 0.24 -6.01
C LYS A 104 -21.42 0.43 -5.25
N GLU A 105 -21.59 1.54 -4.54
CA GLU A 105 -22.91 1.92 -3.98
C GLU A 105 -23.25 3.34 -4.44
N ILE A 106 -24.18 3.46 -5.40
CA ILE A 106 -24.81 4.73 -5.77
C ILE A 106 -26.31 4.61 -5.55
N LYS A 107 -26.87 5.55 -4.79
CA LYS A 107 -28.31 5.75 -4.66
C LYS A 107 -28.64 7.11 -5.28
N LEU A 108 -29.55 7.12 -6.24
CA LEU A 108 -30.09 8.33 -6.87
C LEU A 108 -31.45 8.62 -6.24
N GLU A 109 -31.60 9.80 -5.66
CA GLU A 109 -32.89 10.30 -5.20
C GLU A 109 -33.52 11.12 -6.32
N LEU A 110 -34.67 10.67 -6.81
CA LEU A 110 -35.48 11.39 -7.80
C LEU A 110 -36.72 11.94 -7.11
N VAL A 111 -36.97 13.23 -7.32
CA VAL A 111 -38.18 13.91 -6.86
C VAL A 111 -38.95 14.38 -8.08
N MET A 112 -40.19 13.91 -8.23
CA MET A 112 -41.09 14.38 -9.27
C MET A 112 -42.12 15.34 -8.69
N GLU A 113 -42.24 16.51 -9.29
CA GLU A 113 -43.22 17.54 -8.93
C GLU A 113 -44.05 17.89 -10.17
N GLY A 114 -45.37 17.73 -10.06
CA GLY A 114 -46.30 18.14 -11.11
C GLY A 114 -46.42 19.66 -11.15
N LEU A 115 -46.60 20.23 -12.35
CA LEU A 115 -46.79 21.68 -12.54
C LEU A 115 -48.05 22.22 -11.83
N ASN A 116 -49.04 21.36 -11.59
CA ASN A 116 -50.22 21.69 -10.79
C ASN A 116 -49.96 21.39 -9.31
N LYS A 117 -50.01 22.42 -8.45
CA LYS A 117 -49.78 22.37 -6.99
C LYS A 117 -50.67 21.38 -6.21
N THR A 118 -51.69 20.79 -6.85
CA THR A 118 -52.58 19.78 -6.28
C THR A 118 -52.03 18.35 -6.35
N GLN A 119 -50.94 18.11 -7.09
CA GLN A 119 -50.36 16.78 -7.25
C GLN A 119 -49.24 16.54 -6.22
N SER A 120 -49.29 15.40 -5.53
CA SER A 120 -48.31 15.05 -4.48
C SER A 120 -46.91 14.83 -5.05
N ARG A 121 -45.89 15.27 -4.29
CA ARG A 121 -44.47 14.98 -4.61
C ARG A 121 -44.23 13.48 -4.51
N GLN A 122 -43.68 12.90 -5.57
CA GLN A 122 -43.30 11.49 -5.58
C GLN A 122 -41.78 11.37 -5.43
N TYR A 123 -41.36 10.47 -4.55
CA TYR A 123 -39.96 10.20 -4.24
C TYR A 123 -39.58 8.80 -4.71
N TYR A 124 -38.50 8.69 -5.49
CA TYR A 124 -37.95 7.41 -5.94
C TYR A 124 -36.48 7.32 -5.56
N VAL A 125 -36.06 6.15 -5.10
CA VAL A 125 -34.65 5.84 -4.86
C VAL A 125 -34.23 4.78 -5.88
N LEU A 126 -33.40 5.16 -6.84
CA LEU A 126 -32.87 4.24 -7.84
C LEU A 126 -31.47 3.78 -7.45
N GLN A 127 -31.19 2.49 -7.60
CA GLN A 127 -29.84 1.95 -7.51
C GLN A 127 -29.19 2.00 -8.87
N LEU A 128 -28.00 2.62 -8.96
CA LEU A 128 -27.27 2.76 -10.22
C LEU A 128 -26.03 1.88 -10.26
N MET A 129 -25.78 1.29 -11.43
CA MET A 129 -24.55 0.55 -11.74
C MET A 129 -23.67 1.40 -12.66
N PRO A 130 -22.77 2.23 -12.11
CA PRO A 130 -21.96 3.11 -12.93
C PRO A 130 -20.90 2.34 -13.73
N ASN A 131 -20.78 2.68 -15.00
CA ASN A 131 -19.71 2.25 -15.89
C ASN A 131 -18.48 3.12 -15.64
N VAL A 132 -17.72 2.75 -14.61
CA VAL A 132 -16.49 3.44 -14.26
C VAL A 132 -15.32 2.62 -14.78
N PRO A 133 -14.41 3.21 -15.57
CA PRO A 133 -13.14 2.56 -15.88
C PRO A 133 -12.48 2.27 -14.54
N THR A 134 -12.34 0.99 -14.17
CA THR A 134 -11.72 0.60 -12.91
C THR A 134 -10.28 1.09 -12.94
N PRO A 135 -9.92 2.17 -12.21
CA PRO A 135 -8.52 2.50 -12.10
C PRO A 135 -7.83 1.31 -11.42
N SER A 136 -6.55 1.11 -11.69
CA SER A 136 -5.72 0.17 -10.93
C SER A 136 -5.64 0.66 -9.48
N LEU A 137 -6.69 0.36 -8.70
CA LEU A 137 -6.73 0.59 -7.29
C LEU A 137 -5.72 -0.37 -6.69
N HIS A 138 -4.83 0.16 -5.86
CA HIS A 138 -3.93 -0.68 -5.10
C HIS A 138 -4.79 -1.67 -4.31
N SER A 139 -4.51 -2.95 -4.51
CA SER A 139 -5.28 -4.03 -3.89
C SER A 139 -4.73 -4.37 -2.52
N HIS A 140 -3.45 -4.15 -2.24
CA HIS A 140 -2.80 -4.62 -1.01
C HIS A 140 -2.54 -3.49 -0.02
N PHE A 141 -2.78 -3.78 1.27
CA PHE A 141 -2.68 -2.84 2.37
C PHE A 141 -2.03 -3.48 3.59
N ILE A 142 -1.37 -2.64 4.40
CA ILE A 142 -0.86 -2.97 5.73
C ILE A 142 -1.62 -2.10 6.74
N SER A 143 -2.03 -2.70 7.86
CA SER A 143 -2.78 -2.03 8.93
C SER A 143 -2.22 -2.41 10.30
N ASP A 144 -2.04 -1.44 11.20
CA ASP A 144 -1.67 -1.67 12.61
C ASP A 144 -2.87 -1.51 13.58
N ASP A 145 -4.08 -1.73 13.06
CA ASP A 145 -5.39 -1.46 13.65
C ASP A 145 -5.79 0.03 13.68
N TYR A 146 -4.84 0.96 13.73
CA TYR A 146 -5.12 2.40 13.81
C TYR A 146 -4.91 3.10 12.46
N ASP A 147 -3.75 2.91 11.87
CA ASP A 147 -3.32 3.45 10.60
C ASP A 147 -3.42 2.40 9.49
N LEU A 148 -3.38 2.89 8.26
CA LEU A 148 -3.42 2.09 7.03
C LEU A 148 -2.38 2.62 6.06
N ALA A 149 -1.66 1.72 5.40
CA ALA A 149 -0.72 2.05 4.35
C ALA A 149 -0.94 1.14 3.13
N ILE A 150 -0.64 1.67 1.94
CA ILE A 150 -0.56 0.89 0.71
C ILE A 150 0.76 0.11 0.69
N THR A 151 0.74 -1.17 0.31
CA THR A 151 1.98 -1.92 0.04
C THR A 151 2.17 -2.15 -1.45
N LYS A 152 3.41 -2.00 -1.93
CA LYS A 152 3.79 -2.19 -3.34
C LYS A 152 4.26 -3.60 -3.65
N LYS A 153 4.67 -4.36 -2.62
CA LYS A 153 5.21 -5.71 -2.76
C LYS A 153 4.51 -6.61 -1.76
N PRO A 154 3.62 -7.51 -2.18
CA PRO A 154 3.06 -8.53 -1.29
C PRO A 154 4.10 -9.59 -0.87
N ASN A 155 5.39 -9.44 -1.26
CA ASN A 155 6.42 -10.45 -1.05
C ASN A 155 6.49 -10.85 0.44
N THR A 156 6.11 -12.11 0.64
CA THR A 156 6.19 -12.95 1.83
C THR A 156 7.04 -12.35 2.94
N ALA A 157 6.37 -11.70 3.90
CA ALA A 157 7.01 -11.40 5.17
C ALA A 157 7.68 -12.67 5.70
N PRO A 158 8.93 -12.60 6.18
CA PRO A 158 9.63 -13.76 6.70
C PRO A 158 8.88 -14.38 7.87
N LEU A 159 8.08 -13.60 8.61
CA LEU A 159 7.22 -14.08 9.68
C LEU A 159 5.75 -14.05 9.27
N TYR A 160 5.14 -15.23 9.20
CA TYR A 160 3.73 -15.43 8.90
C TYR A 160 2.96 -15.91 10.14
N CYS A 161 1.90 -15.21 10.49
CA CYS A 161 0.99 -15.58 11.56
C CYS A 161 -0.44 -15.71 11.00
N GLN A 162 -1.14 -16.79 11.37
CA GLN A 162 -2.50 -17.06 10.87
C GLN A 162 -3.54 -16.12 11.48
N SER A 163 -3.33 -15.66 12.70
CA SER A 163 -4.28 -14.82 13.43
C SER A 163 -3.56 -13.71 14.22
N ARG A 164 -4.34 -12.75 14.72
CA ARG A 164 -3.81 -11.69 15.57
C ARG A 164 -3.27 -12.24 16.89
N GLU A 165 -3.95 -13.22 17.46
CA GLU A 165 -3.61 -13.85 18.73
C GLU A 165 -2.27 -14.60 18.63
N THR A 166 -2.07 -15.33 17.52
CA THR A 166 -0.80 -16.03 17.26
C THR A 166 0.35 -15.05 17.04
N ALA A 167 0.11 -13.91 16.40
CA ALA A 167 1.10 -12.83 16.29
C ALA A 167 1.48 -12.25 17.66
N ILE A 168 0.51 -11.98 18.53
CA ILE A 168 0.76 -11.46 19.89
C ILE A 168 1.58 -12.47 20.70
N ALA A 169 1.19 -13.74 20.66
CA ALA A 169 1.89 -14.83 21.34
C ALA A 169 3.23 -15.21 20.69
N THR A 170 3.62 -14.56 19.58
CA THR A 170 4.83 -14.86 18.79
C THR A 170 4.92 -16.31 18.31
N ASN A 171 3.78 -16.99 18.22
CA ASN A 171 3.68 -18.36 17.73
C ASN A 171 3.40 -18.35 16.22
N CYS A 172 4.41 -17.92 15.46
CA CYS A 172 4.32 -17.70 14.02
C CYS A 172 5.32 -18.57 13.26
N THR A 173 5.03 -18.82 11.99
CA THR A 173 5.90 -19.58 11.12
C THR A 173 6.93 -18.66 10.50
N LEU A 174 8.22 -18.95 10.70
CA LEU A 174 9.30 -18.28 10.01
C LEU A 174 9.56 -18.97 8.67
N ASN A 175 9.26 -18.30 7.56
CA ASN A 175 9.64 -18.72 6.22
C ASN A 175 10.60 -17.71 5.61
N ASP A 176 11.90 -17.98 5.70
CA ASP A 176 12.92 -17.14 5.09
C ASP A 176 13.66 -17.91 3.98
N ASP A 177 14.00 -17.24 2.87
CA ASP A 177 14.78 -17.87 1.78
C ASP A 177 16.30 -17.80 2.03
N ARG A 178 16.75 -17.60 3.27
CA ARG A 178 18.17 -17.36 3.56
C ARG A 178 19.01 -18.60 3.35
N ARG A 179 20.20 -18.36 2.81
CA ARG A 179 21.27 -19.34 2.66
C ARG A 179 22.35 -18.99 3.68
N CYS A 180 22.73 -19.97 4.47
CA CYS A 180 23.79 -19.85 5.44
C CYS A 180 24.92 -20.82 5.07
N THR A 181 26.15 -20.41 5.35
CA THR A 181 27.35 -21.18 5.04
C THR A 181 28.18 -21.42 6.30
N ALA A 182 28.95 -22.50 6.30
CA ALA A 182 29.84 -22.83 7.41
C ALA A 182 31.14 -22.04 7.27
N ALA A 183 31.54 -21.37 8.35
CA ALA A 183 32.81 -20.67 8.51
C ALA A 183 33.55 -21.29 9.71
N GLU A 184 34.13 -22.48 9.48
CA GLU A 184 34.77 -23.34 10.48
C GLU A 184 33.86 -23.64 11.69
N ASN A 185 33.93 -22.82 12.73
CA ASN A 185 33.21 -22.99 13.99
C ASN A 185 31.95 -22.12 14.10
N LYS A 186 31.69 -21.24 13.12
CA LYS A 186 30.55 -20.31 13.11
C LYS A 186 29.75 -20.40 11.83
N VAL A 187 28.50 -19.98 11.89
CA VAL A 187 27.66 -19.86 10.69
C VAL A 187 27.63 -18.42 10.21
N GLN A 188 27.87 -18.23 8.92
CA GLN A 188 27.68 -16.95 8.24
C GLN A 188 26.36 -17.00 7.46
N CYS A 189 25.38 -16.19 7.89
CA CYS A 189 24.10 -16.02 7.19
C CYS A 189 24.00 -14.61 6.60
N GLU A 190 23.76 -14.51 5.31
CA GLU A 190 23.41 -13.23 4.69
C GLU A 190 21.91 -12.98 4.83
N CYS A 191 21.60 -11.86 5.45
CA CYS A 191 20.25 -11.50 5.88
C CYS A 191 19.77 -10.32 5.06
N PRO A 192 18.86 -10.49 4.08
CA PRO A 192 18.27 -9.34 3.42
C PRO A 192 17.52 -8.51 4.46
N PRO A 193 17.64 -7.17 4.42
CA PRO A 193 16.90 -6.29 5.31
C PRO A 193 15.40 -6.43 4.98
N TYR A 194 14.62 -6.85 5.97
CA TYR A 194 13.17 -6.82 5.91
C TYR A 194 12.66 -6.12 7.16
N ASP A 195 12.00 -4.98 6.97
CA ASP A 195 11.37 -4.24 8.05
C ASP A 195 9.97 -3.75 7.61
N ILE A 196 8.94 -4.47 8.07
CA ILE A 196 7.54 -4.11 7.84
C ILE A 196 7.18 -2.77 8.48
N ALA A 197 7.83 -2.38 9.57
CA ALA A 197 7.62 -1.08 10.19
C ALA A 197 8.18 0.05 9.31
N GLU A 198 9.35 -0.16 8.69
CA GLU A 198 9.90 0.78 7.72
C GLU A 198 8.94 0.97 6.53
N GLU A 199 8.43 -0.11 5.94
CA GLU A 199 7.45 -0.05 4.85
C GLU A 199 6.16 0.66 5.29
N PHE A 200 5.62 0.30 6.45
CA PHE A 200 4.40 0.89 7.00
C PHE A 200 4.54 2.39 7.29
N ASN A 201 5.74 2.84 7.69
CA ASN A 201 6.02 4.23 8.03
C ASN A 201 6.32 5.12 6.82
N ARG A 202 6.32 4.58 5.59
CA ARG A 202 6.44 5.39 4.37
C ARG A 202 5.25 6.35 4.24
N ILE A 203 5.51 7.63 4.54
CA ILE A 203 4.50 8.71 4.59
C ILE A 203 3.71 8.80 3.28
N GLU A 204 4.35 8.56 2.14
CA GLU A 204 3.73 8.61 0.81
C GLU A 204 2.63 7.57 0.62
N LEU A 205 2.74 6.44 1.32
CA LEU A 205 1.86 5.27 1.21
C LEU A 205 0.82 5.21 2.33
N LYS A 206 1.00 5.97 3.42
CA LYS A 206 0.01 6.09 4.50
C LYS A 206 -1.27 6.78 4.02
N LEU A 207 -2.42 6.19 4.35
CA LEU A 207 -3.73 6.74 4.06
C LEU A 207 -4.02 7.97 4.94
N PRO A 208 -4.74 8.98 4.42
CA PRO A 208 -5.41 9.00 3.11
C PRO A 208 -4.46 9.30 1.94
N VAL A 209 -4.45 8.41 0.94
CA VAL A 209 -3.70 8.59 -0.32
C VAL A 209 -4.62 9.17 -1.37
N LYS A 210 -4.10 10.14 -2.11
CA LYS A 210 -4.90 11.13 -2.81
C LYS A 210 -4.29 11.37 -4.19
N THR A 211 -4.90 10.80 -5.22
CA THR A 211 -4.53 10.98 -6.63
C THR A 211 -5.60 11.78 -7.38
N SER A 212 -5.35 12.07 -8.65
CA SER A 212 -6.24 12.70 -9.61
C SER A 212 -7.42 11.79 -9.99
N SER A 213 -7.17 10.48 -10.07
CA SER A 213 -8.17 9.49 -10.46
C SER A 213 -8.99 8.97 -9.27
N TRP A 214 -8.41 8.91 -8.07
CA TRP A 214 -9.06 8.36 -6.89
C TRP A 214 -8.45 8.88 -5.57
N GLU A 215 -9.22 8.78 -4.48
CA GLU A 215 -8.76 9.06 -3.12
C GLU A 215 -9.08 7.85 -2.24
N LEU A 216 -8.04 7.21 -1.68
CA LEU A 216 -8.17 6.13 -0.73
C LEU A 216 -8.20 6.68 0.69
N ARG A 217 -9.21 6.28 1.46
CA ARG A 217 -9.38 6.70 2.86
C ARG A 217 -9.84 5.54 3.71
N ARG A 218 -9.48 5.59 4.98
CA ARG A 218 -10.08 4.76 6.02
C ARG A 218 -11.41 5.35 6.46
N ARG A 219 -12.45 4.52 6.53
CA ARG A 219 -13.71 4.83 7.21
C ARG A 219 -14.02 3.69 8.19
N LYS A 220 -13.84 3.94 9.49
CA LYS A 220 -13.88 2.90 10.53
C LYS A 220 -12.89 1.79 10.19
N ASN A 221 -13.35 0.56 9.97
CA ASN A 221 -12.52 -0.59 9.59
C ASN A 221 -12.54 -0.91 8.08
N MET A 222 -13.02 0.02 7.24
CA MET A 222 -13.16 -0.19 5.81
C MET A 222 -12.27 0.76 5.02
N VAL A 223 -11.66 0.24 3.95
CA VAL A 223 -11.01 1.04 2.93
C VAL A 223 -12.07 1.51 1.93
N ILE A 224 -12.15 2.82 1.73
CA ILE A 224 -13.07 3.45 0.78
C ILE A 224 -12.24 4.17 -0.28
N ALA A 225 -12.52 3.87 -1.55
CA ALA A 225 -11.98 4.62 -2.68
C ALA A 225 -13.04 5.63 -3.15
N LYS A 226 -12.70 6.91 -3.12
CA LYS A 226 -13.51 7.98 -3.69
C LYS A 226 -13.01 8.28 -5.09
N ILE A 227 -13.85 8.09 -6.09
CA ILE A 227 -13.58 8.47 -7.49
C ILE A 227 -14.27 9.81 -7.74
N PRO A 228 -13.51 10.88 -7.99
CA PRO A 228 -14.09 12.21 -8.10
C PRO A 228 -14.62 12.53 -9.52
N HIS A 229 -14.01 12.01 -10.61
CA HIS A 229 -14.22 12.58 -11.97
C HIS A 229 -14.50 11.62 -13.14
N LEU A 230 -14.61 10.32 -12.90
CA LEU A 230 -14.71 9.30 -13.97
C LEU A 230 -15.99 8.47 -13.90
N VAL A 231 -17.09 9.06 -13.44
CA VAL A 231 -18.34 8.32 -13.18
C VAL A 231 -19.38 8.72 -14.21
N SER A 232 -19.59 7.89 -15.22
CA SER A 232 -20.78 7.89 -16.06
C SER A 232 -21.70 6.77 -15.63
N SER A 233 -22.99 7.04 -15.58
CA SER A 233 -24.03 6.03 -15.37
C SER A 233 -25.23 6.42 -16.22
N ASP A 234 -25.74 5.46 -16.97
CA ASP A 234 -27.00 5.64 -17.67
C ASP A 234 -28.13 5.24 -16.72
N VAL A 235 -29.21 6.03 -16.74
CA VAL A 235 -30.39 5.81 -15.90
C VAL A 235 -31.59 5.77 -16.82
N MET A 236 -32.30 4.64 -16.83
CA MET A 236 -33.56 4.51 -17.52
C MET A 236 -34.68 4.71 -16.50
N ILE A 237 -35.48 5.74 -16.72
CA ILE A 237 -36.66 6.04 -15.91
C ILE A 237 -37.87 5.74 -16.78
N ASP A 238 -38.69 4.80 -16.33
CA ASP A 238 -39.96 4.47 -16.99
C ASP A 238 -41.10 5.23 -16.32
N PHE A 239 -41.94 5.88 -17.13
CA PHE A 239 -43.06 6.67 -16.67
C PHE A 239 -44.36 5.98 -17.10
N ASN A 240 -45.23 5.68 -16.13
CA ASN A 240 -46.55 5.09 -16.40
C ASN A 240 -47.57 6.11 -16.96
N ARG A 241 -47.10 7.15 -17.64
CA ARG A 241 -47.90 8.23 -18.24
C ARG A 241 -47.15 8.78 -19.46
N THR A 242 -47.91 9.23 -20.44
CA THR A 242 -47.37 9.92 -21.62
C THR A 242 -46.87 11.30 -21.20
N ILE A 243 -45.58 11.58 -21.42
CA ILE A 243 -45.00 12.92 -21.21
C ILE A 243 -45.08 13.66 -22.54
N GLU A 244 -45.95 14.66 -22.64
CA GLU A 244 -46.18 15.43 -23.88
C GLU A 244 -45.05 16.43 -24.18
N GLN A 245 -44.45 17.02 -23.14
CA GLN A 245 -43.35 17.98 -23.28
C GLN A 245 -42.39 17.90 -22.10
N LEU A 246 -41.10 17.84 -22.40
CA LEU A 246 -40.02 17.92 -21.41
C LEU A 246 -39.31 19.26 -21.57
N THR A 247 -39.44 20.14 -20.57
CA THR A 247 -38.73 21.43 -20.56
C THR A 247 -37.58 21.34 -19.57
N THR A 248 -36.34 21.51 -20.06
CA THR A 248 -35.16 21.58 -19.20
C THR A 248 -34.97 23.00 -18.71
N LEU A 249 -35.08 23.20 -17.40
CA LEU A 249 -34.70 24.45 -16.74
C LEU A 249 -33.21 24.37 -16.39
N GLU A 250 -32.37 25.09 -17.14
CA GLU A 250 -30.94 25.24 -16.83
C GLU A 250 -30.75 26.55 -16.07
N ASP A 251 -30.24 26.47 -14.84
CA ASP A 251 -29.99 27.64 -13.99
C ASP A 251 -28.75 28.38 -14.53
N ASP A 252 -28.91 29.66 -14.91
CA ASP A 252 -27.85 30.50 -15.49
C ASP A 252 -26.87 30.98 -14.40
N ASP A 253 -26.10 30.05 -13.84
CA ASP A 253 -25.09 30.32 -12.82
C ASP A 253 -23.84 30.98 -13.43
N VAL A 254 -23.35 32.03 -12.76
CA VAL A 254 -22.05 32.64 -13.06
C VAL A 254 -20.99 32.03 -12.14
N CYS A 255 -19.88 31.56 -12.71
CA CYS A 255 -18.74 31.06 -11.94
C CYS A 255 -17.47 31.83 -12.30
N THR A 256 -16.75 32.28 -11.27
CA THR A 256 -15.47 32.99 -11.41
C THR A 256 -14.32 32.11 -10.92
N ILE A 257 -13.21 32.12 -11.65
CA ILE A 257 -11.96 31.43 -11.30
C ILE A 257 -10.92 32.49 -10.97
N VAL A 258 -10.29 32.36 -9.81
CA VAL A 258 -9.08 33.11 -9.47
C VAL A 258 -7.88 32.19 -9.70
N ASN A 259 -6.89 32.67 -10.44
CA ASN A 259 -5.66 31.93 -10.68
C ASN A 259 -4.93 31.69 -9.35
N ALA A 260 -4.42 30.48 -9.16
CA ALA A 260 -3.58 30.11 -8.02
C ALA A 260 -2.30 29.44 -8.54
N PRO A 261 -1.18 29.49 -7.79
CA PRO A 261 0.03 28.79 -8.19
C PRO A 261 -0.18 27.27 -8.12
N LEU A 262 0.40 26.54 -9.07
CA LEU A 262 0.41 25.08 -9.07
C LEU A 262 1.49 24.57 -8.11
N GLU A 263 1.09 23.81 -7.09
CA GLU A 263 2.00 23.28 -6.06
C GLU A 263 1.98 21.75 -6.01
N GLY A 264 3.15 21.11 -5.95
CA GLY A 264 3.27 19.67 -5.70
C GLY A 264 4.46 19.04 -6.42
N CYS A 265 4.31 17.78 -6.86
CA CYS A 265 5.36 17.04 -7.55
C CYS A 265 4.94 16.50 -8.91
N TYR A 266 5.94 16.15 -9.72
CA TYR A 266 5.78 15.44 -10.99
C TYR A 266 6.31 14.01 -10.87
N SER A 267 5.74 13.08 -11.63
CA SER A 267 6.09 11.65 -11.65
C SER A 267 6.04 10.96 -10.28
N CYS A 268 5.11 11.37 -9.42
CA CYS A 268 4.96 10.91 -8.04
C CYS A 268 3.52 10.44 -7.75
N LEU A 269 3.34 9.67 -6.67
CA LEU A 269 2.02 9.19 -6.23
C LEU A 269 1.12 10.29 -5.65
N ARG A 270 1.71 11.37 -5.13
CA ARG A 270 0.97 12.53 -4.58
C ARG A 270 0.92 13.64 -5.61
N ASP A 271 -0.22 13.77 -6.27
CA ASP A 271 -0.37 14.73 -7.38
C ASP A 271 -0.21 16.21 -6.97
N GLY A 272 0.15 17.02 -7.95
CA GLY A 272 0.09 18.48 -7.86
C GLY A 272 -1.33 18.95 -7.53
N ASN A 273 -1.45 19.86 -6.57
CA ASN A 273 -2.71 20.46 -6.16
C ASN A 273 -2.77 21.91 -6.64
N LEU A 274 -3.96 22.31 -7.07
CA LEU A 274 -4.31 23.69 -7.36
C LEU A 274 -5.60 24.01 -6.61
N SER A 275 -5.63 25.08 -5.82
CA SER A 275 -6.86 25.54 -5.17
C SER A 275 -7.53 26.62 -6.01
N ILE A 276 -8.77 26.39 -6.45
CA ILE A 276 -9.61 27.38 -7.13
C ILE A 276 -10.69 27.83 -6.16
N THR A 277 -10.82 29.15 -5.99
CA THR A 277 -11.91 29.72 -5.20
C THR A 277 -13.04 30.13 -6.14
N ARG A 278 -14.24 29.57 -5.92
CA ARG A 278 -15.48 29.99 -6.57
C ARG A 278 -16.09 31.11 -5.75
N ARG A 279 -16.31 32.27 -6.36
CA ARG A 279 -17.13 33.34 -5.78
C ARG A 279 -18.54 33.19 -6.36
N ASP A 280 -19.42 32.64 -5.54
CA ASP A 280 -20.87 32.45 -5.73
C ASP A 280 -21.36 31.46 -6.82
N GLY A 281 -22.53 30.90 -6.53
CA GLY A 281 -23.31 30.02 -7.41
C GLY A 281 -23.51 28.60 -6.87
N ARG A 282 -24.73 28.08 -7.03
CA ARG A 282 -25.16 26.76 -6.53
C ARG A 282 -24.43 25.62 -7.27
N ARG A 283 -24.67 24.40 -6.78
CA ARG A 283 -23.90 23.17 -7.04
C ARG A 283 -24.05 22.67 -8.49
N ASN A 284 -23.34 23.28 -9.44
CA ASN A 284 -23.44 22.91 -10.86
C ASN A 284 -22.35 21.93 -11.31
N SER A 285 -22.74 21.04 -12.22
CA SER A 285 -21.87 20.06 -12.87
C SER A 285 -21.00 20.77 -13.89
N LEU A 286 -19.70 20.47 -13.86
CA LEU A 286 -18.73 21.16 -14.69
C LEU A 286 -18.20 20.23 -15.77
N ARG A 287 -18.33 20.65 -17.02
CA ARG A 287 -17.72 19.98 -18.16
C ARG A 287 -16.47 20.73 -18.57
N THR A 288 -15.34 20.04 -18.55
CA THR A 288 -14.03 20.53 -18.97
C THR A 288 -13.35 19.48 -19.83
N PRO A 289 -12.35 19.86 -20.65
CA PRO A 289 -11.53 18.91 -21.41
C PRO A 289 -10.90 17.85 -20.50
N SER A 290 -10.50 16.72 -21.08
CA SER A 290 -10.09 15.49 -20.37
C SER A 290 -9.07 15.71 -19.25
N LEU A 291 -8.20 16.72 -19.37
CA LEU A 291 -7.13 17.07 -18.42
C LEU A 291 -7.52 18.06 -17.30
N CYS A 292 -8.61 18.84 -17.42
CA CYS A 292 -8.93 19.93 -16.48
C CYS A 292 -10.24 19.70 -15.69
N ARG A 293 -10.49 18.50 -15.13
CA ARG A 293 -11.76 18.17 -14.44
C ARG A 293 -11.79 18.58 -12.95
N LEU A 294 -12.77 19.41 -12.59
CA LEU A 294 -12.93 20.11 -11.30
C LEU A 294 -13.60 19.28 -10.21
N VAL A 295 -12.99 19.20 -9.01
CA VAL A 295 -13.59 18.65 -7.76
C VAL A 295 -14.45 19.72 -7.10
N PRO A 296 -15.78 19.60 -7.06
CA PRO A 296 -16.59 20.47 -6.21
C PRO A 296 -16.31 20.14 -4.75
N THR A 297 -15.92 21.14 -3.97
CA THR A 297 -15.85 21.03 -2.51
C THR A 297 -17.02 21.78 -1.86
N GLU A 298 -17.38 21.42 -0.64
CA GLU A 298 -18.53 21.96 0.08
C GLU A 298 -18.36 23.41 0.58
N ARG A 299 -17.11 23.86 0.73
CA ARG A 299 -16.77 25.28 0.94
C ARG A 299 -16.46 25.88 -0.42
N ASN A 300 -16.67 27.19 -0.61
CA ASN A 300 -16.45 28.00 -1.82
C ASN A 300 -15.05 27.87 -2.52
N THR A 301 -14.25 26.84 -2.23
CA THR A 301 -12.86 26.61 -2.65
C THR A 301 -12.65 25.19 -3.20
N SER A 302 -12.94 24.97 -4.48
CA SER A 302 -12.69 23.71 -5.18
C SER A 302 -11.20 23.44 -5.40
N LYS A 303 -10.68 22.28 -5.00
CA LYS A 303 -9.27 21.89 -5.26
C LYS A 303 -9.17 20.98 -6.49
N LEU A 304 -8.38 21.40 -7.47
CA LEU A 304 -7.98 20.64 -8.63
C LEU A 304 -6.71 19.81 -8.38
N ARG A 305 -6.64 18.65 -9.02
CA ARG A 305 -5.52 17.73 -8.92
C ARG A 305 -5.14 17.20 -10.27
N PHE A 306 -3.84 17.19 -10.52
CA PHE A 306 -3.29 16.85 -11.81
C PHE A 306 -2.08 15.94 -11.64
N HIS A 307 -2.03 14.90 -12.46
CA HIS A 307 -0.84 14.10 -12.61
C HIS A 307 0.00 14.65 -13.76
N PHE A 308 1.27 14.93 -13.49
CA PHE A 308 2.20 15.49 -14.48
C PHE A 308 3.48 14.67 -14.50
N ASN A 309 4.05 14.51 -15.69
CA ASN A 309 5.31 13.77 -15.88
C ASN A 309 6.53 14.70 -16.05
N THR A 310 6.31 16.03 -16.07
CA THR A 310 7.36 17.03 -16.28
C THR A 310 7.28 18.15 -15.23
N ALA A 311 8.41 18.78 -14.93
CA ALA A 311 8.50 19.79 -13.86
C ALA A 311 7.78 21.11 -14.22
N ARG A 312 7.98 21.62 -15.43
CA ARG A 312 7.39 22.89 -15.88
C ARG A 312 6.07 22.62 -16.60
N GLN A 313 4.99 23.22 -16.10
CA GLN A 313 3.65 23.09 -16.67
C GLN A 313 3.14 24.44 -17.16
N SER A 314 2.60 24.46 -18.38
CA SER A 314 1.76 25.54 -18.92
C SER A 314 0.66 24.90 -19.75
N GLN A 315 -0.60 25.05 -19.33
CA GLN A 315 -1.77 24.48 -20.02
C GLN A 315 -2.93 25.47 -20.05
N ASN A 316 -3.67 25.51 -21.16
CA ASN A 316 -4.89 26.29 -21.29
C ASN A 316 -6.12 25.41 -21.02
N CYS A 317 -6.93 25.80 -20.04
CA CYS A 317 -8.13 25.10 -19.62
C CYS A 317 -9.38 25.95 -19.87
N SER A 318 -10.54 25.31 -20.01
CA SER A 318 -11.83 25.99 -20.16
C SER A 318 -12.84 25.51 -19.13
N ILE A 319 -13.61 26.42 -18.53
CA ILE A 319 -14.70 26.13 -17.61
C ILE A 319 -16.05 26.50 -18.22
N ARG A 320 -17.08 25.65 -18.05
CA ARG A 320 -18.46 25.94 -18.45
C ARG A 320 -19.43 25.81 -17.28
N CYS A 321 -20.14 26.90 -16.96
CA CYS A 321 -21.22 26.94 -15.96
C CYS A 321 -22.48 27.50 -16.61
N GLY A 322 -23.55 26.69 -16.67
CA GLY A 322 -24.71 27.01 -17.51
C GLY A 322 -24.26 27.29 -18.95
N LYS A 323 -24.67 28.43 -19.49
CA LYS A 323 -24.29 28.91 -20.84
C LYS A 323 -22.92 29.61 -20.90
N ASN A 324 -22.31 29.94 -19.76
CA ASN A 324 -21.07 30.74 -19.73
C ASN A 324 -19.83 29.86 -19.88
N LEU A 325 -19.03 30.10 -20.93
CA LEU A 325 -17.72 29.48 -21.16
C LEU A 325 -16.58 30.49 -20.89
N ARG A 326 -15.58 30.11 -20.09
CA ARG A 326 -14.39 30.93 -19.80
C ARG A 326 -13.11 30.12 -19.95
N TYR A 327 -12.01 30.77 -20.34
CA TYR A 327 -10.68 30.16 -20.47
C TYR A 327 -9.74 30.67 -19.36
N PHE A 328 -8.81 29.83 -18.93
CA PHE A 328 -7.79 30.17 -17.94
C PHE A 328 -6.52 29.34 -18.16
N THR A 329 -5.36 29.91 -17.82
CA THR A 329 -4.06 29.25 -17.97
C THR A 329 -3.56 28.74 -16.62
N LEU A 330 -3.08 27.50 -16.61
CA LEU A 330 -2.41 26.87 -15.48
C LEU A 330 -0.90 26.89 -15.69
N GLU A 331 -0.18 27.60 -14.84
CA GLU A 331 1.28 27.68 -14.91
C GLU A 331 1.94 27.44 -13.55
N GLY A 332 3.07 26.71 -13.56
CA GLY A 332 3.88 26.50 -12.36
C GLY A 332 5.01 25.50 -12.56
N VAL A 333 5.82 25.34 -11.50
CA VAL A 333 6.98 24.43 -11.47
C VAL A 333 6.81 23.44 -10.31
N LEU A 334 6.77 22.16 -10.64
CA LEU A 334 6.59 21.05 -9.70
C LEU A 334 7.95 20.49 -9.24
N LYS A 335 8.00 19.99 -8.01
CA LYS A 335 9.22 19.41 -7.41
C LYS A 335 9.37 17.94 -7.80
N TYR A 336 10.61 17.49 -7.98
CA TYR A 336 10.90 16.05 -8.09
C TYR A 336 10.93 15.42 -6.69
N ILE A 337 10.28 14.27 -6.53
CA ILE A 337 10.40 13.44 -5.32
C ILE A 337 10.98 12.11 -5.76
N GLY A 338 12.30 11.97 -5.65
CA GLY A 338 12.99 10.70 -5.86
C GLY A 338 12.93 9.82 -4.63
N ASP A 339 13.17 8.52 -4.80
CA ASP A 339 13.31 7.60 -3.68
C ASP A 339 14.51 8.02 -2.81
N PRO A 340 14.34 8.34 -1.51
CA PRO A 340 15.45 8.71 -0.64
C PRO A 340 16.49 7.58 -0.48
N GLN A 341 16.20 6.34 -0.89
CA GLN A 341 17.16 5.23 -0.89
C GLN A 341 17.99 5.10 -2.17
N ALA A 342 17.65 5.82 -3.25
CA ALA A 342 18.40 5.75 -4.52
C ALA A 342 19.83 6.37 -4.49
N PRO A 343 20.12 7.47 -3.75
CA PRO A 343 21.46 8.05 -3.76
C PRO A 343 22.43 7.40 -2.77
N LEU A 344 21.95 6.58 -1.82
CA LEU A 344 22.83 5.92 -0.84
C LEU A 344 23.50 4.65 -1.38
N THR A 345 22.88 3.96 -2.34
CA THR A 345 23.47 2.79 -3.00
C THR A 345 24.58 3.16 -4.00
N SER A 346 24.62 4.41 -4.50
CA SER A 346 25.69 4.86 -5.41
C SER A 346 26.92 5.43 -4.68
N LEU A 347 26.83 5.68 -3.37
CA LEU A 347 27.92 6.22 -2.54
C LEU A 347 28.65 5.17 -1.69
N MET A 348 28.19 3.91 -1.69
CA MET A 348 28.90 2.76 -1.09
C MET A 348 29.52 1.86 -2.15
N GLY A 349 30.13 2.47 -3.18
CA GLY A 349 31.08 1.78 -4.04
C GLY A 349 32.36 1.49 -3.25
N THR A 350 32.57 0.23 -2.91
CA THR A 350 33.80 -0.28 -2.30
C THR A 350 35.01 0.06 -3.18
N SER A 351 35.88 0.92 -2.67
CA SER A 351 37.21 1.16 -3.25
C SER A 351 38.25 0.23 -2.62
N SER A 352 39.15 -0.25 -3.48
CA SER A 352 40.44 -0.91 -3.23
C SER A 352 40.40 -2.41 -2.95
N ALA A 353 41.29 -3.24 -3.50
CA ALA A 353 42.25 -3.10 -4.60
C ALA A 353 42.69 -4.53 -4.94
N HIS A 354 42.70 -4.88 -6.22
CA HIS A 354 43.31 -6.13 -6.69
C HIS A 354 44.81 -5.86 -6.87
N ASN A 355 45.64 -6.43 -6.00
CA ASN A 355 47.08 -6.50 -6.22
C ASN A 355 47.39 -7.90 -6.76
N ASP A 356 47.57 -7.98 -8.08
CA ASP A 356 48.33 -9.07 -8.68
C ASP A 356 49.81 -8.70 -8.63
N PHE A 357 50.59 -9.46 -7.85
CA PHE A 357 52.03 -9.58 -8.06
C PHE A 357 52.33 -11.01 -8.51
N VAL A 358 52.91 -11.11 -9.70
CA VAL A 358 53.71 -12.26 -10.16
C VAL A 358 55.04 -12.26 -9.41
#